data_AF-A0A382MK99-F1
#
_entry.id   AF-A0A382MK99-F1
#
_cell.length_a   1.000
_cell.length_b   1.000
_cell.length_c   1.000
_cell.angle_alpha   90.00
_cell.angle_beta   90.00
_cell.angle_gamma   90.00
#
_symmetry.space_group_name_H-M   'P 1'
#
loop_
_entity.id
_entity.type
_entity.pdbx_description
1 polymer ?
#
loop_
_entity_poly.entity_id
_entity_poly.type
_entity_poly.pdbx_seq_one_letter_code
_entity_poly.pdbx_strand_id
1 'polypeptide(L)'
;LYLGLKGTNFIFVQYALRKTDILKNAFGSEINYISNFEVFKSLMKQYAYDDLFIDSAAKDFGHATPFGNRVIAENVAQELL
;
A
#
# COMPACT_ATOMS: atom_id res chain seq x y z
N LEU A 1 -20.45 2.27 -0.37
CA LEU A 1 -19.81 2.49 -1.70
C LEU A 1 -20.26 1.37 -2.62
N TYR A 2 -21.17 1.61 -3.55
CA TYR A 2 -21.60 0.58 -4.52
C TYR A 2 -20.68 0.71 -5.73
N LEU A 3 -19.68 -0.17 -5.84
CA LEU A 3 -18.67 -0.10 -6.91
C LEU A 3 -19.19 -0.60 -8.28
N GLY A 4 -20.43 -1.08 -8.34
CA GLY A 4 -21.35 -0.85 -9.47
C GLY A 4 -20.93 -1.26 -10.89
N LEU A 5 -19.93 -2.10 -11.09
CA LEU A 5 -19.50 -2.55 -12.42
C LEU A 5 -19.45 -4.07 -12.46
N LYS A 6 -20.47 -4.68 -13.06
CA LYS A 6 -20.47 -6.13 -13.35
C LYS A 6 -19.26 -6.46 -14.23
N GLY A 7 -18.44 -7.41 -13.78
CA GLY A 7 -17.28 -7.92 -14.53
C GLY A 7 -15.95 -7.23 -14.23
N THR A 8 -15.86 -6.35 -13.23
CA THR A 8 -14.59 -5.74 -12.80
C THR A 8 -14.11 -6.34 -11.48
N ASN A 9 -12.87 -6.85 -11.47
CA ASN A 9 -12.19 -7.25 -10.24
C ASN A 9 -11.53 -6.03 -9.60
N PHE A 10 -11.91 -5.72 -8.35
CA PHE A 10 -11.31 -4.62 -7.60
C PHE A 10 -10.12 -5.11 -6.79
N ILE A 11 -9.10 -4.25 -6.74
CA ILE A 11 -7.92 -4.46 -5.92
C ILE A 11 -7.76 -3.22 -5.03
N PHE A 12 -7.60 -3.45 -3.74
CA PHE A 12 -7.43 -2.39 -2.75
C PHE A 12 -6.00 -2.42 -2.28
N VAL A 13 -5.21 -1.44 -2.73
CA VAL A 13 -3.80 -1.30 -2.35
C VAL A 13 -3.73 -0.41 -1.12
N GLN A 14 -3.21 -0.96 -0.01
CA GLN A 14 -2.99 -0.17 1.18
C GLN A 14 -1.60 0.47 1.13
N TYR A 15 -1.56 1.77 1.46
CA TYR A 15 -0.35 2.57 1.43
C TYR A 15 0.70 2.09 2.46
N ALA A 16 1.94 2.54 2.28
CA ALA A 16 3.07 2.21 3.13
C ALA A 16 2.75 2.35 4.63
N LEU A 17 3.21 1.38 5.43
CA LEU A 17 3.09 1.39 6.90
C LEU A 17 1.64 1.49 7.43
N ARG A 18 0.64 1.18 6.60
CA ARG A 18 -0.74 0.98 7.04
C ARG A 18 -1.18 -0.46 6.83
N LYS A 19 -1.91 -1.00 7.78
CA LYS A 19 -2.44 -2.36 7.70
C LYS A 19 -3.74 -2.39 6.89
N THR A 20 -3.97 -3.50 6.20
CA THR A 20 -5.19 -3.71 5.41
C THR A 20 -6.43 -3.96 6.28
N ASP A 21 -6.26 -4.23 7.58
CA ASP A 21 -7.38 -4.57 8.49
C ASP A 21 -8.49 -3.51 8.47
N ILE A 22 -8.12 -2.23 8.42
CA ILE A 22 -9.09 -1.12 8.35
C ILE A 22 -9.94 -1.21 7.07
N LEU A 23 -9.31 -1.53 5.94
CA LEU A 23 -10.03 -1.68 4.66
C LEU A 23 -10.88 -2.95 4.66
N LYS A 24 -10.35 -4.08 5.15
CA LYS A 24 -11.10 -5.33 5.27
C LYS A 24 -12.34 -5.18 6.15
N ASN A 25 -12.22 -4.46 7.26
CA ASN A 25 -13.35 -4.17 8.15
C ASN A 25 -14.40 -3.26 7.50
N ALA A 26 -13.99 -2.34 6.63
CA ALA A 26 -14.89 -1.42 5.95
C ALA A 26 -15.57 -2.01 4.71
N PHE A 27 -14.89 -2.93 4.00
CA PHE A 27 -15.31 -3.38 2.66
C PHE A 27 -15.50 -4.91 2.53
N GLY A 28 -15.19 -5.70 3.56
CA GLY A 28 -15.40 -7.14 3.58
C GLY A 28 -14.25 -7.96 2.96
N SER A 29 -14.34 -9.29 3.02
CA SER A 29 -13.25 -10.19 2.63
C SER A 29 -13.22 -10.59 1.15
N GLU A 30 -14.24 -10.26 0.37
CA GLU A 30 -14.38 -10.69 -1.04
C GLU A 30 -13.56 -9.85 -2.03
N ILE A 31 -12.89 -8.80 -1.56
CA ILE A 31 -12.01 -7.94 -2.36
C ILE A 31 -10.56 -8.40 -2.21
N ASN A 32 -9.76 -8.30 -3.28
CA ASN A 32 -8.32 -8.52 -3.17
C ASN A 32 -7.64 -7.30 -2.52
N TYR A 33 -6.90 -7.52 -1.43
CA TYR A 33 -6.19 -6.46 -0.70
C TYR A 33 -4.68 -6.68 -0.78
N ILE A 34 -3.97 -5.70 -1.33
CA ILE A 34 -2.51 -5.71 -1.41
C ILE A 34 -1.95 -4.84 -0.30
N SER A 35 -1.07 -5.42 0.53
CA SER A 35 -0.44 -4.74 1.66
C SER A 35 0.98 -4.32 1.33
N ASN A 36 1.32 -3.06 1.62
CA ASN A 36 2.70 -2.57 1.59
C ASN A 36 3.34 -2.54 3.00
N PHE A 37 2.67 -3.05 4.03
CA PHE A 37 3.10 -2.87 5.43
C PHE A 37 4.46 -3.53 5.72
N GLU A 38 4.57 -4.84 5.52
CA GLU A 38 5.81 -5.57 5.84
C GLU A 38 6.95 -5.26 4.84
N VAL A 39 6.60 -4.92 3.59
CA VAL A 39 7.56 -4.43 2.58
C VAL A 39 8.25 -3.17 3.09
N PHE A 40 7.48 -2.12 3.42
CA PHE A 40 8.06 -0.87 3.91
C PHE A 40 8.71 -1.00 5.28
N LYS A 41 8.14 -1.81 6.19
CA LYS A 41 8.76 -2.08 7.48
C LYS A 41 10.13 -2.75 7.34
N SER A 42 10.33 -3.56 6.30
CA SER A 42 11.63 -4.18 6.01
C SER A 42 12.60 -3.22 5.32
N LEU A 43 12.11 -2.33 4.45
CA LEU A 43 12.91 -1.29 3.82
C LEU A 43 13.38 -0.22 4.81
N MET A 44 12.55 0.14 5.79
CA MET A 44 12.92 1.06 6.87
C MET A 44 14.09 0.57 7.74
N LYS A 45 14.49 -0.70 7.64
CA LYS A 45 15.68 -1.25 8.30
C LYS A 45 16.95 -1.13 7.45
N GLN A 46 16.80 -0.85 6.16
CA GLN A 46 17.87 -0.88 5.15
C GLN A 46 18.17 0.49 4.55
N TYR A 47 17.14 1.35 4.47
CA TYR A 47 17.20 2.67 3.87
C TYR A 47 16.88 3.75 4.90
N ALA A 48 17.35 4.96 4.66
CA ALA A 48 16.94 6.12 5.45
C ALA A 48 15.47 6.44 5.18
N TYR A 49 14.84 7.13 6.12
CA TYR A 49 13.45 7.58 5.96
C TYR A 49 13.29 8.42 4.68
N ASP A 50 14.22 9.35 4.44
CA ASP A 50 14.19 10.29 3.32
C ASP A 50 14.46 9.62 1.95
N ASP A 51 14.96 8.38 1.94
CA ASP A 51 15.03 7.59 0.70
C ASP A 51 13.64 7.11 0.28
N LEU A 52 12.75 6.87 1.25
CA LEU A 52 11.43 6.26 1.07
C LEU A 52 10.30 7.30 1.05
N PHE A 53 10.43 8.39 1.81
CA PHE A 53 9.43 9.44 1.97
C PHE A 53 10.01 10.85 1.82
N ILE A 54 9.22 11.78 1.28
CA ILE A 54 9.58 13.18 1.06
C ILE A 54 9.36 14.03 2.33
N ASP A 55 8.37 13.64 3.14
CA ASP A 55 7.96 14.37 4.34
C ASP A 55 7.48 13.43 5.43
N SER A 56 6.97 13.98 6.53
CA SER A 56 6.40 13.23 7.66
C SER A 56 4.91 13.50 7.86
N ALA A 57 4.14 13.58 6.76
CA ALA A 57 2.72 13.95 6.77
C ALA A 57 1.85 13.19 7.79
N ALA A 58 2.14 11.91 8.04
CA ALA A 58 1.40 11.07 8.98
C ALA A 58 2.20 10.72 10.25
N LYS A 59 3.29 11.44 10.54
CA LYS A 59 4.31 11.18 11.59
C LYS A 59 5.14 9.92 11.38
N ASP A 60 4.53 8.81 10.99
CA ASP A 60 5.20 7.53 10.76
C ASP A 60 5.40 7.18 9.28
N PHE A 61 4.74 7.91 8.36
CA PHE A 61 5.02 7.90 6.92
C PHE A 61 4.79 9.30 6.32
N GLY A 62 5.27 9.49 5.08
CA GLY A 62 4.96 10.67 4.26
C GLY A 62 4.57 10.35 2.82
N HIS A 63 4.58 11.37 1.98
CA HIS A 63 4.50 11.18 0.53
C HIS A 63 5.71 10.39 0.05
N ALA A 64 5.49 9.32 -0.72
CA ALA A 64 6.58 8.47 -1.16
C ALA A 64 7.47 9.22 -2.17
N THR A 65 8.78 8.99 -2.06
CA THR A 65 9.74 9.40 -3.10
C THR A 65 9.47 8.66 -4.42
N PRO A 66 10.13 9.00 -5.54
CA PRO A 66 10.09 8.16 -6.73
C PRO A 66 10.50 6.70 -6.46
N PHE A 67 11.45 6.47 -5.56
CA PHE A 67 11.84 5.13 -5.12
C PHE A 67 10.73 4.45 -4.32
N GLY A 68 10.15 5.13 -3.33
CA GLY A 68 9.02 4.58 -2.57
C GLY A 68 7.81 4.24 -3.44
N ASN A 69 7.47 5.11 -4.41
CA ASN A 69 6.37 4.83 -5.36
C ASN A 69 6.66 3.63 -6.26
N ARG A 70 7.92 3.47 -6.70
CA ARG A 70 8.35 2.29 -7.46
C ARG A 70 8.15 1.02 -6.66
N VAL A 71 8.56 1.00 -5.39
CA VAL A 71 8.36 -0.16 -4.49
C VAL A 71 6.88 -0.53 -4.38
N ILE A 72 5.98 0.45 -4.22
CA ILE A 72 4.53 0.21 -4.16
C ILE A 72 4.04 -0.41 -5.46
N ALA A 73 4.43 0.15 -6.60
CA ALA A 73 3.99 -0.33 -7.92
C ALA A 73 4.51 -1.75 -8.22
N GLU A 74 5.77 -2.05 -7.88
CA GLU A 74 6.39 -3.36 -8.06
C GLU A 74 5.74 -4.43 -7.18
N ASN A 75 5.45 -4.11 -5.91
CA ASN A 75 4.72 -5.01 -5.01
C ASN A 75 3.31 -5.31 -5.54
N VAL A 76 2.60 -4.30 -6.05
CA VAL A 76 1.27 -4.50 -6.67
C VAL A 76 1.38 -5.37 -7.93
N ALA A 77 2.36 -5.12 -8.79
CA ALA A 77 2.55 -5.93 -9.98
C ALA A 77 2.85 -7.39 -9.63
N GLN A 78 3.68 -7.64 -8.62
CA GLN A 78 4.05 -8.97 -8.17
C GLN A 78 2.85 -9.75 -7.60
N GLU A 79 1.97 -9.11 -6.84
CA GLU A 79 0.79 -9.74 -6.24
C GLU A 79 -0.36 -10.00 -7.24
N LEU A 80 -0.24 -9.48 -8.47
CA LEU A 80 -1.21 -9.69 -9.55
C LEU A 80 -0.79 -10.73 -10.59
N LEU A 81 0.45 -11.22 -10.53
CA LEU A 81 0.99 -12.27 -11.40
C LEU A 81 0.75 -13.67 -10.81
#